data_AF-A0A2R7MS06-F1
#
_entry.id   AF-A0A2R7MS06-F1
#
_cell.length_a   1.000
_cell.length_b   1.000
_cell.length_c   1.000
_cell.angle_alpha   90.00
_cell.angle_beta   90.00
_cell.angle_gamma   90.00
#
_symmetry.space_group_name_H-M   'P 1'
#
loop_
_entity.id
_entity.type
_entity.pdbx_description
1 polymer ?
#
loop_
_entity_poly.entity_id
_entity_poly.type
_entity_poly.pdbx_seq_one_letter_code
_entity_poly.pdbx_strand_id
1 'polypeptide(L)'
;KDAKGQLKSSRVLELRQLAEEFNDEKFKDAVEIIQDAYKPVRSAFFIEAYTTNPQGKKVFIPLSITAVDFPEGTNIQEIFPIENA
;
A
#
# COMPACT_ATOMS: atom_id res chain seq x y z
N LYS A 1 1.46 -6.60 -15.59
CA LYS A 1 1.84 -7.63 -14.58
C LYS A 1 3.25 -7.33 -14.10
N ASP A 2 3.58 -7.59 -12.85
CA ASP A 2 4.98 -7.58 -12.40
C ASP A 2 5.72 -8.82 -12.95
N ALA A 3 7.02 -8.94 -12.69
CA ALA A 3 7.83 -10.08 -13.14
C ALA A 3 7.38 -11.44 -12.56
N LYS A 4 6.51 -11.42 -11.54
CA LYS A 4 5.96 -12.61 -10.86
C LYS A 4 4.52 -12.93 -11.30
N GLY A 5 3.99 -12.20 -12.28
CA GLY A 5 2.63 -12.41 -12.80
C GLY A 5 1.52 -11.77 -11.96
N GLN A 6 1.85 -11.02 -10.90
CA GLN A 6 0.88 -10.31 -10.08
C GLN A 6 0.40 -9.03 -10.78
N LEU A 7 -0.83 -8.62 -10.49
CA LEU A 7 -1.35 -7.33 -10.93
C LEU A 7 -0.59 -6.22 -10.20
N LYS A 8 -0.20 -5.18 -10.96
CA LYS A 8 0.49 -4.02 -10.37
C LYS A 8 -0.56 -3.14 -9.66
N SER A 9 -0.32 -2.81 -8.40
CA SER A 9 -1.21 -1.98 -7.57
C SER A 9 -1.53 -0.65 -8.24
N SER A 10 -0.51 0.01 -8.81
CA SER A 10 -0.68 1.28 -9.52
C SER A 10 -1.67 1.18 -10.68
N ARG A 11 -1.66 0.05 -11.40
CA ARG A 11 -2.51 -0.14 -12.56
C ARG A 11 -3.97 -0.42 -12.19
N VAL A 12 -4.20 -1.10 -11.08
CA VAL A 12 -5.54 -1.33 -10.53
C VAL A 12 -6.16 0.01 -10.07
N LEU A 13 -5.37 0.86 -9.43
CA LEU A 13 -5.79 2.22 -9.02
C LEU A 13 -6.11 3.13 -10.22
N GLU A 14 -5.24 3.13 -11.25
CA GLU A 14 -5.48 3.88 -12.47
C GLU A 14 -6.76 3.44 -13.18
N LEU A 15 -7.03 2.12 -13.25
CA LEU A 15 -8.24 1.59 -13.89
C LEU A 15 -9.51 2.01 -13.14
N ARG A 16 -9.46 2.07 -11.80
CA ARG A 16 -10.55 2.58 -10.97
C ARG A 16 -10.88 4.04 -11.30
N GLN A 17 -9.88 4.91 -11.31
CA GLN A 17 -10.08 6.33 -11.64
C GLN A 17 -10.68 6.50 -13.04
N LEU A 18 -10.18 5.75 -14.03
CA LEU A 18 -10.73 5.78 -15.38
C LEU A 18 -12.19 5.27 -15.42
N ALA A 19 -12.55 4.25 -14.64
CA ALA A 19 -13.93 3.76 -14.61
C ALA A 19 -14.91 4.80 -14.03
N GLU A 20 -14.48 5.56 -13.02
CA GLU A 20 -15.23 6.68 -12.47
C GLU A 20 -15.38 7.82 -13.49
N GLU A 21 -14.32 8.15 -14.23
CA GLU A 21 -14.33 9.22 -15.24
C GLU A 21 -15.20 8.90 -16.47
N PHE A 22 -15.14 7.67 -16.98
CA PHE A 22 -15.81 7.28 -18.22
C PHE A 22 -17.31 6.99 -18.02
N ASN A 23 -17.74 6.78 -16.77
CA ASN A 23 -19.13 6.48 -16.38
C ASN A 23 -19.80 5.39 -17.24
N ASP A 24 -19.03 4.37 -17.65
CA ASP A 24 -19.50 3.22 -18.41
C ASP A 24 -19.70 2.02 -17.46
N GLU A 25 -20.93 1.52 -17.40
CA GLU A 25 -21.32 0.45 -16.47
C GLU A 25 -20.60 -0.88 -16.75
N LYS A 26 -20.32 -1.22 -18.01
CA LYS A 26 -19.54 -2.43 -18.33
C LYS A 26 -18.08 -2.26 -17.94
N PHE A 27 -17.55 -1.06 -18.08
CA PHE A 27 -16.18 -0.79 -17.70
C PHE A 27 -16.01 -0.81 -16.18
N LYS A 28 -16.96 -0.25 -15.42
CA LYS A 28 -16.99 -0.33 -13.95
C LYS A 28 -17.04 -1.78 -13.47
N ASP A 29 -17.97 -2.59 -13.98
CA ASP A 29 -18.11 -4.02 -13.63
C ASP A 29 -16.80 -4.79 -13.91
N ALA A 30 -16.19 -4.56 -15.07
CA ALA A 30 -14.91 -5.19 -15.40
C ALA A 30 -13.76 -4.76 -14.47
N VAL A 31 -13.73 -3.49 -14.04
CA VAL A 31 -12.73 -2.98 -13.11
C VAL A 31 -12.95 -3.51 -11.70
N GLU A 32 -14.20 -3.64 -11.26
CA GLU A 32 -14.58 -4.23 -9.97
C GLU A 32 -14.11 -5.69 -9.86
N ILE A 33 -14.34 -6.50 -10.90
CA ILE A 33 -13.82 -7.89 -10.97
C ILE A 33 -12.29 -7.94 -10.82
N ILE A 34 -11.58 -6.98 -11.43
CA ILE A 34 -10.11 -6.90 -11.34
C ILE A 34 -9.67 -6.48 -9.94
N GLN A 35 -10.39 -5.56 -9.29
CA GLN A 35 -10.13 -5.12 -7.92
C GLN A 35 -10.33 -6.28 -6.92
N ASP A 36 -11.42 -7.04 -7.06
CA ASP A 36 -11.71 -8.19 -6.22
C ASP A 36 -10.68 -9.31 -6.36
N ALA A 37 -10.19 -9.53 -7.58
CA ALA A 37 -9.13 -10.51 -7.85
C ALA A 37 -7.75 -10.05 -7.34
N TYR A 38 -7.56 -8.75 -7.11
CA TYR A 38 -6.30 -8.19 -6.65
C TYR A 38 -6.18 -8.28 -5.13
N LYS A 39 -5.26 -9.15 -4.67
CA LYS A 39 -4.87 -9.25 -3.26
C LYS A 39 -3.59 -8.44 -3.01
N PRO A 40 -3.68 -7.20 -2.52
CA PRO A 40 -2.48 -6.44 -2.17
C PRO A 40 -1.67 -7.18 -1.10
N VAL A 41 -0.42 -7.50 -1.41
CA VAL A 41 0.53 -8.05 -0.44
C VAL A 41 1.38 -6.90 0.10
N ARG A 42 1.29 -6.64 1.41
CA ARG A 42 2.24 -5.73 2.06
C ARG A 42 3.47 -6.49 2.50
N SER A 43 4.65 -5.91 2.27
CA SER A 43 5.93 -6.60 2.45
C SER A 43 6.58 -6.41 3.82
N ALA A 44 6.40 -5.27 4.49
CA ALA A 44 6.93 -4.97 5.84
C ALA A 44 6.58 -3.54 6.30
N PHE A 45 6.78 -3.24 7.58
CA PHE A 45 6.96 -1.86 8.06
C PHE A 45 8.39 -1.39 7.84
N PHE A 46 8.55 -0.13 7.42
CA PHE A 46 9.84 0.55 7.45
C PHE A 46 9.97 1.35 8.74
N ILE A 47 11.00 1.06 9.52
CA ILE A 47 11.26 1.73 10.79
C ILE A 47 12.47 2.65 10.62
N GLU A 48 12.33 3.87 11.11
CA GLU A 48 13.43 4.82 11.26
C GLU A 48 13.55 5.20 12.74
N ALA A 49 14.78 5.32 13.23
CA ALA A 49 15.07 5.76 14.58
C ALA A 49 15.98 7.00 14.53
N TYR A 50 15.69 7.99 15.37
CA TYR A 50 16.54 9.16 15.52
C TYR A 50 16.52 9.64 16.96
N THR A 51 17.59 10.34 17.35
CA THR A 51 17.63 11.15 18.57
C THR A 51 17.74 12.62 18.20
N THR A 52 17.32 13.50 19.11
CA THR A 52 17.48 14.95 18.94
C THR A 52 18.76 15.38 19.65
N ASN A 53 19.65 16.06 18.94
CA ASN A 53 20.89 16.57 19.52
C ASN A 53 20.63 17.86 20.34
N PRO A 54 21.63 18.37 21.10
CA PRO A 54 21.48 19.61 21.88
C PRO A 54 21.12 20.87 21.09
N GLN A 55 21.27 20.83 19.75
CA GLN A 55 20.93 21.92 18.83
C GLN A 55 19.53 21.73 18.22
N GLY A 56 18.76 20.73 18.66
CA GLY A 56 17.42 20.43 18.12
C GLY A 56 17.40 19.67 16.79
N LYS A 57 18.56 19.25 16.27
CA LYS A 57 18.66 18.52 15.00
C LYS A 57 18.48 17.02 15.21
N LYS A 58 17.72 16.37 14.30
CA LYS A 58 17.60 14.92 14.25
C LYS A 58 18.91 14.27 13.81
N VAL A 59 19.38 13.30 14.59
CA VAL A 59 20.52 12.43 14.29
C VAL A 59 19.99 11.02 14.14
N PHE A 60 20.01 10.49 12.92
CA PHE A 60 19.48 9.17 12.60
C PHE A 60 20.38 8.07 13.14
N ILE A 61 19.75 7.05 13.74
CA ILE A 61 20.42 5.87 14.28
C ILE A 61 20.44 4.82 13.18
N PRO A 62 21.62 4.32 12.77
CA PRO A 62 21.69 3.28 11.75
C PRO A 62 21.10 1.98 12.31
N LEU A 63 20.07 1.46 11.63
CA LEU A 63 19.44 0.20 11.95
C LEU A 63 20.00 -0.89 11.02
N SER A 64 20.35 -2.05 11.58
CA SER A 64 20.78 -3.23 10.82
C SER A 64 19.62 -3.97 10.15
N ILE A 65 18.39 -3.66 10.55
CA ILE A 65 17.14 -4.15 9.97
C ILE A 65 16.25 -2.93 9.75
N THR A 66 15.87 -2.68 8.49
CA THR A 66 14.97 -1.58 8.12
C THR A 66 13.55 -2.07 7.85
N ALA A 67 13.33 -3.38 7.76
CA ALA A 67 12.05 -4.02 7.46
C ALA A 67 11.70 -5.03 8.55
N VAL A 68 10.55 -4.87 9.19
CA VAL A 68 10.00 -5.83 10.16
C VAL A 68 8.60 -6.27 9.74
N ASP A 69 8.23 -7.49 10.12
CA ASP A 69 6.85 -7.98 9.92
C ASP A 69 5.86 -7.21 10.82
N PHE A 70 4.57 -7.36 10.53
CA PHE A 70 3.51 -6.73 11.33
C PHE A 70 3.54 -7.27 12.76
N PRO A 71 3.53 -6.41 13.80
CA PRO A 71 3.40 -6.85 15.18
C PRO A 71 2.16 -7.73 15.37
N GLU A 72 2.25 -8.74 16.23
CA GLU A 72 1.12 -9.61 16.53
C GLU A 72 -0.09 -8.79 17.03
N GLY A 73 -1.28 -9.07 16.49
CA GLY A 73 -2.51 -8.32 16.81
C GLY A 73 -2.69 -7.00 16.04
N THR A 74 -1.79 -6.66 15.12
CA THR A 74 -1.99 -5.50 14.23
C THR A 74 -3.23 -5.71 13.34
N ASN A 75 -4.24 -4.86 13.50
CA ASN A 75 -5.38 -4.81 12.57
C ASN A 75 -4.97 -4.07 11.29
N ILE A 76 -4.49 -4.84 10.31
CA ILE A 76 -3.98 -4.31 9.05
C ILE A 76 -5.07 -3.55 8.29
N GLN A 77 -6.34 -3.97 8.41
CA GLN A 77 -7.49 -3.37 7.71
C GLN A 77 -7.82 -1.97 8.23
N GLU A 78 -7.58 -1.67 9.50
CA GLU A 78 -7.84 -0.34 10.09
C GLU A 78 -6.72 0.67 9.81
N ILE A 79 -5.46 0.23 9.88
CA ILE A 79 -4.28 1.08 9.64
C ILE A 79 -4.17 1.42 8.15
N PHE A 80 -4.64 0.50 7.34
CA PHE A 80 -4.66 0.61 5.90
C PHE A 80 -6.06 0.30 5.42
N PRO A 81 -6.98 1.26 5.57
CA PRO A 81 -8.23 1.18 4.87
C PRO A 81 -7.82 1.15 3.40
N ILE A 82 -7.83 -0.03 2.79
CA ILE A 82 -8.10 -0.13 1.36
C ILE A 82 -9.34 0.75 1.25
N GLU A 83 -9.24 1.86 0.53
CA GLU A 83 -10.33 2.83 0.42
C GLU A 83 -11.58 2.06 0.02
N ASN A 84 -12.38 1.72 1.04
CA ASN A 84 -13.66 1.06 0.91
C ASN A 84 -14.57 2.18 0.43
N ALA A 85 -14.51 2.44 -0.86
CA ALA A 85 -15.36 3.32 -1.62
C ALA A 85 -15.59 2.64 -2.95
#